data_AF-X1U828-F1
#
_entry.id   AF-X1U828-F1
#
_cell.length_a   1.000
_cell.length_b   1.000
_cell.length_c   1.000
_cell.angle_alpha   90.00
_cell.angle_beta   90.00
_cell.angle_gamma   90.00
#
_symmetry.space_group_name_H-M   'P 1'
#
loop_
_entity.id
_entity.type
_entity.pdbx_description
1 polymer ?
#
loop_
_entity_poly.entity_id
_entity_poly.type
_entity_poly.pdbx_seq_one_letter_code
_entity_poly.pdbx_strand_id
1 'polypeptide(L)'
;TRYKRSFLIGLCEGPASVLRAWKGKKEIPLNDFTIFDGNNNTGMNIIIGKEFANYKNLCCVFFDEYDLGNQDVLPNFQFEVSFIPSYNLVFGGDNTSLTWLDSSLNESINYTIPGGSIAEIVRDVYFQANRKTFAVTEEGYLHLFNKDGIPDTSWGIDGKIFVSEECRGVLVHSNGFIFVTYLSWAVNAPSMSKFTSSGELVWEKQFCAPLTFKQWQNKLIQHGDNIIATCSSNWPEGKYGLGIRTDSDGIELNRYVEVPLK
;
A
#
# COMPACT_ATOMS: atom_id res chain seq x y z
N THR A 1 -7.52 -24.10 36.21
CA THR A 1 -7.47 -24.68 34.85
C THR A 1 -6.40 -25.75 34.80
N ARG A 2 -6.57 -26.78 33.98
CA ARG A 2 -5.70 -27.98 33.97
C ARG A 2 -4.59 -27.90 32.93
N TYR A 3 -4.84 -27.22 31.81
CA TYR A 3 -3.91 -27.16 30.68
C TYR A 3 -3.56 -25.72 30.33
N LYS A 4 -2.25 -25.43 30.36
CA LYS A 4 -1.65 -24.23 29.77
C LYS A 4 -0.59 -24.64 28.75
N ARG A 5 -0.56 -23.96 27.60
CA ARG A 5 0.38 -24.27 26.52
C ARG A 5 0.80 -22.98 25.81
N SER A 6 2.08 -22.87 25.50
CA SER A 6 2.56 -21.88 24.54
C SER A 6 2.65 -22.54 23.16
N PHE A 7 2.17 -21.88 22.12
CA PHE A 7 2.18 -22.40 20.76
C PHE A 7 2.19 -21.28 19.71
N LEU A 8 2.66 -21.63 18.52
CA LEU A 8 2.74 -20.73 17.36
C LEU A 8 1.86 -21.27 16.24
N ILE A 9 1.12 -20.38 15.58
CA ILE A 9 0.34 -20.69 14.38
C ILE A 9 0.90 -19.87 13.22
N GLY A 10 1.41 -20.55 12.20
CA GLY A 10 1.76 -19.93 10.91
C GLY A 10 0.51 -19.62 10.12
N LEU A 11 0.38 -18.39 9.60
CA LEU A 11 -0.80 -17.92 8.89
C LEU A 11 -0.59 -17.92 7.37
N CYS A 12 0.46 -17.23 6.92
CA CYS A 12 0.85 -17.16 5.52
C CYS A 12 2.34 -16.85 5.37
N GLU A 13 2.89 -17.16 4.20
CA GLU A 13 4.21 -16.72 3.80
C GLU A 13 4.15 -15.26 3.33
N GLY A 14 5.21 -14.50 3.61
CA GLY A 14 5.31 -13.08 3.27
C GLY A 14 4.82 -12.13 4.37
N PRO A 15 5.07 -10.83 4.19
CA PRO A 15 4.56 -9.78 5.08
C PRO A 15 3.03 -9.67 5.03
N ALA A 16 2.37 -9.70 6.18
CA ALA A 16 0.93 -9.53 6.31
C ALA A 16 0.52 -8.92 7.65
N SER A 17 -0.62 -8.22 7.64
CA SER A 17 -1.28 -7.68 8.84
C SER A 17 -2.41 -8.61 9.27
N VAL A 18 -2.49 -8.92 10.56
CA VAL A 18 -3.66 -9.60 11.16
C VAL A 18 -4.68 -8.54 11.55
N LEU A 19 -5.88 -8.62 10.96
CA LEU A 19 -6.95 -7.64 11.18
C LEU A 19 -7.87 -8.06 12.33
N ARG A 20 -8.27 -9.34 12.33
CA ARG A 20 -9.24 -9.91 13.28
C ARG A 20 -8.94 -11.37 13.56
N ALA A 21 -9.37 -11.87 14.71
CA ALA A 21 -9.15 -13.26 15.12
C ALA A 21 -10.38 -13.83 15.84
N TRP A 22 -10.65 -15.11 15.61
CA TRP A 22 -11.76 -15.83 16.23
C TRP A 22 -11.31 -17.15 16.83
N LYS A 23 -11.93 -17.51 17.97
CA LYS A 23 -11.89 -18.83 18.57
C LYS A 23 -13.27 -19.47 18.41
N GLY A 24 -13.39 -20.42 17.49
CA GLY A 24 -14.70 -20.92 17.06
C GLY A 24 -15.57 -19.79 16.50
N LYS A 25 -16.69 -19.47 17.16
CA LYS A 25 -17.62 -18.39 16.72
C LYS A 25 -17.43 -17.07 17.46
N LYS A 26 -16.47 -16.98 18.39
CA LYS A 26 -16.25 -15.80 19.23
C LYS A 26 -14.99 -15.08 18.79
N GLU A 27 -15.12 -13.79 18.49
CA GLU A 27 -13.98 -12.91 18.22
C GLU A 27 -13.14 -12.72 19.49
N ILE A 28 -11.81 -12.75 19.34
CA ILE A 28 -10.85 -12.54 20.42
C ILE A 28 -10.00 -11.29 20.14
N PRO A 29 -9.61 -10.53 21.17
CA PRO A 29 -8.71 -9.39 21.02
C PRO A 29 -7.35 -9.80 20.45
N LEU A 30 -6.79 -8.99 19.55
CA LEU A 30 -5.44 -9.23 19.02
C LEU A 30 -4.34 -9.13 20.09
N ASN A 31 -4.62 -8.46 21.21
CA ASN A 31 -3.69 -8.33 22.34
C ASN A 31 -3.58 -9.62 23.18
N ASP A 32 -4.38 -10.64 22.91
CA ASP A 32 -4.32 -11.94 23.60
C ASP A 32 -3.13 -12.80 23.10
N PHE A 33 -2.43 -12.36 22.05
CA PHE A 33 -1.29 -13.06 21.45
C PHE A 33 -0.28 -12.07 20.86
N THR A 34 0.92 -12.56 20.56
CA THR A 34 1.97 -11.77 19.89
C THR A 34 1.91 -12.01 18.39
N ILE A 35 1.85 -10.94 17.59
CA ILE A 35 1.84 -11.00 16.13
C ILE A 35 3.26 -10.80 15.60
N PHE A 36 3.66 -11.67 14.69
CA PHE A 36 4.86 -11.54 13.86
C PHE A 36 4.40 -11.36 12.42
N ASP A 37 4.64 -10.17 11.87
CA ASP A 37 4.07 -9.74 10.59
C ASP A 37 4.75 -10.35 9.36
N GLY A 38 5.84 -11.09 9.53
CA GLY A 38 6.63 -11.65 8.43
C GLY A 38 7.74 -10.72 7.94
N ASN A 39 7.95 -9.53 8.53
CA ASN A 39 9.05 -8.63 8.20
C ASN A 39 10.24 -8.86 9.14
N ASN A 40 11.11 -9.81 8.82
CA ASN A 40 12.27 -10.24 9.62
C ASN A 40 11.92 -10.83 11.01
N ASN A 41 10.69 -10.66 11.50
CA ASN A 41 10.17 -11.20 12.77
C ASN A 41 11.10 -10.94 13.96
N THR A 42 11.56 -9.69 14.08
CA THR A 42 12.47 -9.26 15.14
C THR A 42 11.88 -9.55 16.52
N GLY A 43 12.65 -10.23 17.38
CA GLY A 43 12.22 -10.59 18.74
C GLY A 43 11.56 -11.96 18.86
N MET A 44 11.22 -12.64 17.76
CA MET A 44 10.70 -14.01 17.79
C MET A 44 11.67 -14.96 18.51
N ASN A 45 12.97 -14.81 18.27
CA ASN A 45 14.03 -15.57 18.89
C ASN A 45 14.11 -15.44 20.41
N ILE A 46 13.61 -14.33 20.98
CA ILE A 46 13.53 -14.12 22.43
C ILE A 46 12.43 -15.00 23.02
N ILE A 47 11.34 -15.21 22.27
CA ILE A 47 10.12 -15.87 22.72
C ILE A 47 10.18 -17.37 22.49
N ILE A 48 10.55 -17.83 21.29
CA ILE A 48 10.52 -19.25 20.93
C ILE A 48 11.90 -19.93 20.94
N GLY A 49 12.98 -19.18 21.18
CA GLY A 49 14.35 -19.70 21.08
C GLY A 49 14.98 -19.48 19.70
N LYS A 50 16.30 -19.33 19.65
CA LYS A 50 17.04 -18.98 18.42
C LYS A 50 16.96 -20.07 17.36
N GLU A 51 16.97 -21.32 17.80
CA GLU A 51 16.92 -22.51 16.96
C GLU A 51 15.59 -22.67 16.21
N PHE A 52 14.51 -22.05 16.71
CA PHE A 52 13.17 -22.11 16.12
C PHE A 52 12.74 -20.81 15.43
N ALA A 53 13.51 -19.72 15.55
CA ALA A 53 13.13 -18.38 15.10
C ALA A 53 13.67 -17.97 13.70
N ASN A 54 14.04 -18.94 12.87
CA ASN A 54 14.58 -18.66 11.53
C ASN A 54 13.51 -18.38 10.47
N TYR A 55 12.24 -18.23 10.86
CA TYR A 55 11.12 -17.91 9.97
C TYR A 55 11.07 -16.40 9.68
N LYS A 56 11.99 -15.91 8.85
CA LYS A 56 12.08 -14.47 8.52
C LYS A 56 10.93 -13.95 7.66
N ASN A 57 10.23 -14.83 6.94
CA ASN A 57 9.21 -14.48 5.94
C ASN A 57 7.88 -15.21 6.21
N LEU A 58 7.54 -15.44 7.48
CA LEU A 58 6.31 -16.12 7.88
C LEU A 58 5.49 -15.19 8.76
N CYS A 59 4.31 -14.77 8.29
CA CYS A 59 3.33 -14.13 9.15
C CYS A 59 2.74 -15.18 10.09
N CYS A 60 2.85 -14.96 11.39
CA CYS A 60 2.41 -15.93 12.39
C CYS A 60 2.03 -15.26 13.71
N VAL A 61 1.33 -16.02 14.55
CA VAL A 61 0.90 -15.58 15.88
C VAL A 61 1.40 -16.54 16.95
N PHE A 62 1.88 -15.98 18.06
CA PHE A 62 2.34 -16.74 19.22
C PHE A 62 1.44 -16.50 20.41
N PHE A 63 0.92 -17.59 20.95
CA PHE A 63 0.16 -17.58 22.19
C PHE A 63 1.08 -18.02 23.33
N ASP A 64 1.26 -17.16 24.33
CA ASP A 64 2.07 -17.47 25.50
C ASP A 64 1.20 -17.94 26.67
N GLU A 65 1.57 -19.07 27.27
CA GLU A 65 0.88 -19.71 28.40
C GLU A 65 -0.66 -19.78 28.27
N TYR A 66 -1.16 -19.98 27.05
CA TYR A 66 -2.59 -19.92 26.77
C TYR A 66 -3.37 -20.94 27.60
N ASP A 67 -4.43 -20.46 28.24
CA ASP A 67 -5.28 -21.28 29.11
C ASP A 67 -6.32 -22.05 28.28
N LEU A 68 -6.10 -23.37 28.15
CA LEU A 68 -7.01 -24.29 27.48
C LEU A 68 -8.14 -24.79 28.40
N GLY A 69 -8.16 -24.36 29.66
CA GLY A 69 -9.14 -24.78 30.64
C GLY A 69 -8.98 -26.25 30.99
N ASN A 70 -10.05 -27.01 30.74
CA ASN A 70 -10.09 -28.46 30.95
C ASN A 70 -9.96 -29.25 29.64
N GLN A 71 -9.76 -28.57 28.50
CA GLN A 71 -9.59 -29.21 27.20
C GLN A 71 -8.12 -29.57 26.98
N ASP A 72 -7.87 -30.76 26.47
CA ASP A 72 -6.55 -31.28 26.09
C ASP A 72 -6.25 -31.07 24.59
N VAL A 73 -7.14 -30.39 23.86
CA VAL A 73 -7.03 -30.09 22.43
C VAL A 73 -7.03 -28.58 22.23
N LEU A 74 -6.23 -28.11 21.25
CA LEU A 74 -6.26 -26.71 20.82
C LEU A 74 -7.61 -26.38 20.16
N PRO A 75 -8.25 -25.25 20.52
CA PRO A 75 -9.46 -24.83 19.83
C PRO A 75 -9.13 -24.42 18.39
N ASN A 76 -10.13 -24.45 17.52
CA ASN A 76 -9.96 -23.96 16.15
C ASN A 76 -9.90 -22.42 16.17
N PHE A 77 -8.79 -21.87 15.67
CA PHE A 77 -8.58 -20.45 15.50
C PHE A 77 -8.75 -20.06 14.03
N GLN A 78 -9.36 -18.92 13.79
CA GLN A 78 -9.51 -18.32 12.46
C GLN A 78 -8.96 -16.90 12.50
N PHE A 79 -8.32 -16.46 11.42
CA PHE A 79 -7.68 -15.16 11.32
C PHE A 79 -8.06 -14.50 10.00
N GLU A 80 -8.36 -13.21 10.07
CA GLU A 80 -8.47 -12.35 8.89
C GLU A 80 -7.13 -11.66 8.69
N VAL A 81 -6.52 -11.90 7.54
CA VAL A 81 -5.19 -11.40 7.20
C VAL A 81 -5.24 -10.55 5.92
N SER A 82 -4.48 -9.47 5.90
CA SER A 82 -4.28 -8.63 4.73
C SER A 82 -2.79 -8.64 4.35
N PHE A 83 -2.49 -9.04 3.12
CA PHE A 83 -1.13 -9.05 2.61
C PHE A 83 -0.60 -7.62 2.48
N ILE A 84 0.60 -7.38 3.00
CA ILE A 84 1.32 -6.12 2.78
C ILE A 84 2.17 -6.35 1.53
N PRO A 85 1.89 -5.69 0.40
CA PRO A 85 2.70 -5.86 -0.78
C PRO A 85 4.10 -5.28 -0.53
N SER A 86 5.09 -6.15 -0.37
CA SER A 86 6.50 -5.78 -0.25
C SER A 86 7.16 -5.85 -1.63
N TYR A 87 7.05 -4.75 -2.38
CA TYR A 87 7.75 -4.58 -3.65
C TYR A 87 9.08 -3.87 -3.40
N ASN A 88 10.20 -4.60 -3.54
CA ASN A 88 11.51 -3.96 -3.60
C ASN A 88 11.79 -3.58 -5.05
N LEU A 89 11.94 -2.27 -5.26
CA LEU A 89 12.37 -1.72 -6.54
C LEU A 89 13.89 -1.68 -6.54
N VAL A 90 14.51 -2.53 -7.35
CA VAL A 90 15.97 -2.54 -7.51
C VAL A 90 16.30 -1.94 -8.87
N PHE A 91 16.96 -0.80 -8.87
CA PHE A 91 17.58 -0.26 -10.08
C PHE A 91 18.80 -1.11 -10.39
N GLY A 92 18.84 -1.69 -11.59
CA GLY A 92 20.04 -2.34 -12.09
C GLY A 92 21.16 -1.31 -12.25
N GLY A 93 22.38 -1.70 -11.91
CA GLY A 93 23.56 -0.82 -11.97
C GLY A 93 23.92 -0.32 -13.38
N ASP A 94 23.18 -0.74 -14.41
CA ASP A 94 23.30 -0.33 -15.80
C ASP A 94 22.42 0.88 -16.15
N ASN A 95 21.59 1.40 -15.24
CA ASN A 95 20.61 2.45 -15.51
C ASN A 95 19.70 2.12 -16.72
N THR A 96 19.53 0.84 -17.04
CA THR A 96 18.65 0.39 -18.15
C THR A 96 17.72 -0.72 -17.73
N SER A 97 17.94 -1.29 -16.54
CA SER A 97 17.12 -2.33 -15.98
C SER A 97 16.46 -1.96 -14.65
N LEU A 98 15.20 -2.34 -14.53
CA LEU A 98 14.43 -2.21 -13.30
C LEU A 98 14.00 -3.61 -12.91
N THR A 99 14.56 -4.12 -11.82
CA THR A 99 14.29 -5.46 -11.32
C THR A 99 13.29 -5.37 -10.18
N TRP A 100 12.16 -6.01 -10.38
CA TRP A 100 11.14 -6.22 -9.37
C TRP A 100 11.47 -7.49 -8.62
N LEU A 101 11.51 -7.46 -7.30
CA LEU A 101 11.52 -8.66 -6.48
C LEU A 101 10.16 -8.76 -5.77
N ASP A 102 9.31 -9.67 -6.24
CA ASP A 102 8.17 -10.09 -5.47
C ASP A 102 8.65 -11.08 -4.40
N SER A 103 8.82 -10.57 -3.19
CA SER A 103 9.26 -11.36 -2.04
C SER A 103 8.28 -12.47 -1.64
N SER A 104 7.03 -12.43 -2.10
CA SER A 104 6.03 -13.48 -1.86
C SER A 104 6.08 -14.60 -2.89
N LEU A 105 6.52 -14.30 -4.13
CA LEU A 105 6.58 -15.27 -5.23
C LEU A 105 8.00 -15.79 -5.50
N ASN A 106 9.03 -15.18 -4.92
CA ASN A 106 10.44 -15.44 -5.24
C ASN A 106 10.74 -15.29 -6.75
N GLU A 107 9.90 -14.53 -7.45
CA GLU A 107 10.01 -14.23 -8.87
C GLU A 107 10.63 -12.83 -9.02
N SER A 108 11.60 -12.73 -9.92
CA SER A 108 12.12 -11.44 -10.35
C SER A 108 11.59 -11.09 -11.73
N ILE A 109 10.99 -9.91 -11.86
CA ILE A 109 10.63 -9.35 -13.17
C ILE A 109 11.73 -8.38 -13.53
N ASN A 110 12.60 -8.79 -14.45
CA ASN A 110 13.63 -7.92 -15.01
C ASN A 110 13.04 -7.16 -16.18
N TYR A 111 12.92 -5.86 -16.05
CA TYR A 111 12.57 -4.98 -17.15
C TYR A 111 13.84 -4.40 -17.77
N THR A 112 13.95 -4.41 -19.09
CA THR A 112 14.97 -3.69 -19.85
C THR A 112 14.26 -2.73 -20.78
N ILE A 113 14.53 -1.43 -20.64
CA ILE A 113 13.91 -0.40 -21.50
C ILE A 113 14.45 -0.58 -22.93
N PRO A 114 13.61 -0.88 -23.94
CA PRO A 114 14.07 -0.97 -25.31
C PRO A 114 14.42 0.42 -25.85
N GLY A 115 15.72 0.69 -26.08
CA GLY A 115 16.17 1.87 -26.82
C GLY A 115 16.38 3.17 -26.02
N GLY A 116 16.44 3.11 -24.68
CA GLY A 116 16.64 4.30 -23.84
C GLY A 116 17.40 4.02 -22.54
N SER A 117 18.12 5.05 -22.07
CA SER A 117 18.66 5.17 -20.71
C SER A 117 17.52 5.51 -19.74
N ILE A 118 17.54 5.01 -18.49
CA ILE A 118 16.76 5.52 -17.33
C ILE A 118 17.29 6.94 -16.97
N ALA A 119 17.41 7.83 -17.96
CA ALA A 119 17.67 9.24 -17.75
C ALA A 119 16.37 9.99 -17.43
N GLU A 120 15.20 9.43 -17.76
CA GLU A 120 13.96 9.77 -17.08
C GLU A 120 13.94 8.97 -15.77
N ILE A 121 14.49 9.57 -14.71
CA ILE A 121 14.59 8.93 -13.39
C ILE A 121 13.16 8.61 -12.94
N VAL A 122 12.85 7.32 -12.81
CA VAL A 122 11.58 6.87 -12.24
C VAL A 122 11.58 7.27 -10.78
N ARG A 123 10.70 8.20 -10.41
CA ARG A 123 10.59 8.73 -9.05
C ARG A 123 9.78 7.80 -8.15
N ASP A 124 8.64 7.30 -8.63
CA ASP A 124 7.70 6.48 -7.86
C ASP A 124 7.07 5.39 -8.73
N VAL A 125 6.69 4.27 -8.12
CA VAL A 125 5.91 3.21 -8.78
C VAL A 125 4.75 2.73 -7.92
N TYR A 126 3.62 2.45 -8.59
CA TYR A 126 2.34 2.09 -8.00
C TYR A 126 1.77 0.83 -8.67
N PHE A 127 1.09 0.00 -7.89
CA PHE A 127 0.54 -1.28 -8.36
C PHE A 127 -0.97 -1.28 -8.26
N GLN A 128 -1.60 -1.90 -9.25
CA GLN A 128 -3.02 -2.21 -9.23
C GLN A 128 -3.23 -3.72 -9.09
N ALA A 129 -4.31 -4.11 -8.41
CA ALA A 129 -4.69 -5.52 -8.15
C ALA A 129 -4.82 -6.40 -9.43
N ASN A 130 -4.90 -5.81 -10.62
CA ASN A 130 -4.94 -6.50 -11.91
C ASN A 130 -3.56 -6.70 -12.55
N ARG A 131 -2.46 -6.57 -11.79
CA ARG A 131 -1.06 -6.68 -12.26
C ARG A 131 -0.67 -5.64 -13.31
N LYS A 132 -1.34 -4.48 -13.30
CA LYS A 132 -0.86 -3.30 -14.00
C LYS A 132 0.07 -2.51 -13.07
N THR A 133 1.16 -2.02 -13.64
CA THR A 133 2.17 -1.24 -12.92
C THR A 133 2.17 0.17 -13.48
N PHE A 134 2.23 1.17 -12.61
CA PHE A 134 2.25 2.58 -12.98
C PHE A 134 3.53 3.23 -12.47
N ALA A 135 4.35 3.80 -13.35
CA ALA A 135 5.57 4.51 -12.93
C ALA A 135 5.43 6.02 -13.18
N VAL A 136 5.89 6.83 -12.24
CA VAL A 136 6.00 8.28 -12.41
C VAL A 136 7.46 8.65 -12.63
N THR A 137 7.74 9.42 -13.68
CA THR A 137 9.08 9.95 -13.95
C THR A 137 9.30 11.28 -13.23
N GLU A 138 10.56 11.71 -13.07
CA GLU A 138 10.90 13.03 -12.54
C GLU A 138 10.29 14.18 -13.35
N GLU A 139 10.13 13.99 -14.67
CA GLU A 139 9.46 14.95 -15.56
C GLU A 139 7.93 14.95 -15.39
N GLY A 140 7.38 14.14 -14.48
CA GLY A 140 5.96 14.14 -14.16
C GLY A 140 5.09 13.34 -15.12
N TYR A 141 5.68 12.47 -15.94
CA TYR A 141 4.94 11.54 -16.76
C TYR A 141 4.55 10.31 -15.95
N LEU A 142 3.29 9.94 -16.02
CA LEU A 142 2.78 8.65 -15.57
C LEU A 142 2.82 7.69 -16.75
N HIS A 143 3.42 6.52 -16.56
CA HIS A 143 3.50 5.42 -17.52
C HIS A 143 2.68 4.24 -17.01
N LEU A 144 2.04 3.50 -17.91
CA LEU A 144 1.36 2.26 -17.60
C LEU A 144 2.12 1.10 -18.23
N PHE A 145 2.32 0.03 -17.46
CA PHE A 145 2.95 -1.19 -17.91
C PHE A 145 2.01 -2.37 -17.70
N ASN A 146 2.08 -3.31 -18.63
CA ASN A 146 1.38 -4.57 -18.51
C ASN A 146 2.07 -5.51 -17.48
N LYS A 147 1.49 -6.68 -17.26
CA LYS A 147 2.00 -7.70 -16.32
C LYS A 147 3.43 -8.17 -16.60
N ASP A 148 3.90 -8.01 -17.84
CA ASP A 148 5.23 -8.43 -18.30
C ASP A 148 6.23 -7.25 -18.24
N GLY A 149 5.81 -6.12 -17.67
CA GLY A 149 6.61 -4.90 -17.56
C GLY A 149 6.74 -4.11 -18.88
N ILE A 150 5.98 -4.44 -19.92
CA ILE A 150 6.06 -3.74 -21.21
C ILE A 150 5.14 -2.50 -21.16
N PRO A 151 5.62 -1.31 -21.58
CA PRO A 151 4.78 -0.12 -21.68
C PRO A 151 3.52 -0.40 -22.51
N ASP A 152 2.36 -0.06 -21.96
CA ASP A 152 1.09 -0.12 -22.66
C ASP A 152 0.98 1.10 -23.58
N THR A 153 1.53 1.01 -24.79
CA THR A 153 1.53 2.12 -25.76
C THR A 153 0.14 2.55 -26.22
N SER A 154 -0.91 1.78 -25.86
CA SER A 154 -2.31 2.14 -26.11
C SER A 154 -2.87 3.12 -25.06
N TRP A 155 -2.10 3.41 -24.01
CA TRP A 155 -2.51 4.24 -22.89
C TRP A 155 -1.95 5.67 -23.00
N GLY A 156 -2.82 6.68 -23.02
CA GLY A 156 -2.40 8.06 -23.24
C GLY A 156 -1.73 8.30 -24.61
N ILE A 157 -0.71 9.16 -24.64
CA ILE A 157 0.09 9.44 -25.85
C ILE A 157 1.39 8.65 -25.71
N ASP A 158 1.59 7.68 -26.60
CA ASP A 158 2.77 6.79 -26.61
C ASP A 158 3.01 6.03 -25.30
N GLY A 159 1.95 5.65 -24.59
CA GLY A 159 2.04 4.89 -23.34
C GLY A 159 2.28 5.74 -22.10
N LYS A 160 2.20 7.07 -22.21
CA LYS A 160 2.40 7.99 -21.10
C LYS A 160 1.41 9.15 -21.07
N ILE A 161 1.22 9.70 -19.87
CA ILE A 161 0.40 10.88 -19.62
C ILE A 161 1.20 11.84 -18.78
N PHE A 162 1.33 13.07 -19.24
CA PHE A 162 1.85 14.13 -18.40
C PHE A 162 0.84 14.46 -17.31
N VAL A 163 1.27 14.38 -16.05
CA VAL A 163 0.40 14.74 -14.92
C VAL A 163 0.89 16.00 -14.24
N SER A 164 2.13 15.98 -13.73
CA SER A 164 2.83 17.14 -13.16
C SER A 164 4.21 16.70 -12.69
N GLU A 165 5.24 17.53 -12.92
CA GLU A 165 6.59 17.36 -12.35
C GLU A 165 6.52 17.25 -10.81
N GLU A 166 5.54 17.93 -10.21
CA GLU A 166 5.26 17.94 -8.78
C GLU A 166 4.23 16.89 -8.35
N CYS A 167 4.13 15.76 -9.08
CA CYS A 167 3.35 14.62 -8.64
C CYS A 167 3.77 14.16 -7.24
N ARG A 168 2.82 13.80 -6.38
CA ARG A 168 3.07 13.38 -4.99
C ARG A 168 2.48 12.01 -4.68
N GLY A 169 1.50 11.56 -5.46
CA GLY A 169 0.86 10.28 -5.25
C GLY A 169 0.02 9.87 -6.45
N VAL A 170 0.01 8.58 -6.73
CA VAL A 170 -0.92 7.95 -7.66
C VAL A 170 -1.67 6.88 -6.88
N LEU A 171 -2.98 6.85 -7.04
CA LEU A 171 -3.84 5.82 -6.49
C LEU A 171 -4.70 5.25 -7.60
N VAL A 172 -4.74 3.93 -7.68
CA VAL A 172 -5.54 3.23 -8.68
C VAL A 172 -6.70 2.55 -8.00
N HIS A 173 -7.92 2.94 -8.35
CA HIS A 173 -9.13 2.47 -7.71
C HIS A 173 -9.63 1.17 -8.38
N SER A 174 -10.37 0.35 -7.64
CA SER A 174 -10.90 -0.95 -8.10
C SER A 174 -11.83 -0.85 -9.32
N ASN A 175 -12.56 0.26 -9.45
CA ASN A 175 -13.39 0.56 -10.63
C ASN A 175 -12.59 1.02 -11.87
N GLY A 176 -11.26 1.04 -11.81
CA GLY A 176 -10.39 1.36 -12.94
C GLY A 176 -10.05 2.84 -13.10
N PHE A 177 -10.54 3.73 -12.23
CA PHE A 177 -10.08 5.13 -12.23
C PHE A 177 -8.71 5.29 -11.57
N ILE A 178 -7.94 6.23 -12.08
CA ILE A 178 -6.62 6.60 -11.58
C ILE A 178 -6.72 8.01 -11.00
N PHE A 179 -6.28 8.18 -9.77
CA PHE A 179 -6.26 9.46 -9.08
C PHE A 179 -4.81 9.87 -8.89
N VAL A 180 -4.46 11.08 -9.30
CA VAL A 180 -3.10 11.61 -9.16
C VAL A 180 -3.15 12.89 -8.37
N THR A 181 -2.36 12.98 -7.32
CA THR A 181 -2.18 14.19 -6.51
C THR A 181 -0.87 14.87 -6.87
N TYR A 182 -0.88 16.20 -6.94
CA TYR A 182 0.29 17.01 -7.29
C TYR A 182 0.15 18.41 -6.71
N LEU A 183 1.26 19.16 -6.69
CA LEU A 183 1.21 20.61 -6.48
C LEU A 183 1.04 21.29 -7.83
N SER A 184 0.02 22.14 -7.96
CA SER A 184 -0.21 22.93 -9.17
C SER A 184 0.77 24.11 -9.20
N TRP A 185 1.54 24.19 -10.28
CA TRP A 185 2.51 25.25 -10.55
C TRP A 185 1.91 26.66 -10.54
N ALA A 186 0.63 26.80 -10.91
CA ALA A 186 -0.01 28.09 -11.06
C ALA A 186 -0.23 28.82 -9.70
N VAL A 187 -0.37 28.08 -8.60
CA VAL A 187 -0.79 28.65 -7.30
C VAL A 187 -0.18 27.96 -6.07
N ASN A 188 0.77 27.02 -6.25
CA ASN A 188 1.32 26.18 -5.18
C ASN A 188 0.23 25.51 -4.31
N ALA A 189 -0.90 25.16 -4.94
CA ALA A 189 -2.01 24.51 -4.25
C ALA A 189 -1.97 23.01 -4.50
N PRO A 190 -2.27 22.19 -3.47
CA PRO A 190 -2.61 20.80 -3.68
C PRO A 190 -3.69 20.70 -4.74
N SER A 191 -3.51 19.81 -5.69
CA SER A 191 -4.43 19.54 -6.78
C SER A 191 -4.57 18.04 -6.95
N MET A 192 -5.70 17.62 -7.48
CA MET A 192 -5.93 16.23 -7.83
C MET A 192 -6.61 16.12 -9.17
N SER A 193 -6.12 15.19 -9.98
CA SER A 193 -6.74 14.79 -11.24
C SER A 193 -7.24 13.36 -11.17
N LYS A 194 -8.37 13.12 -11.82
CA LYS A 194 -8.95 11.79 -12.03
C LYS A 194 -8.84 11.43 -13.50
N PHE A 195 -8.25 10.29 -13.80
CA PHE A 195 -8.12 9.73 -15.14
C PHE A 195 -8.93 8.44 -15.27
N THR A 196 -9.41 8.15 -16.47
CA THR A 196 -9.98 6.84 -16.84
C THR A 196 -8.87 5.79 -16.92
N SER A 197 -9.27 4.52 -17.05
CA SER A 197 -8.32 3.42 -17.30
C SER A 197 -7.63 3.50 -18.67
N SER A 198 -8.22 4.24 -19.64
CA SER A 198 -7.57 4.59 -20.92
C SER A 198 -6.67 5.81 -20.80
N GLY A 199 -6.68 6.49 -19.65
CA GLY A 199 -5.82 7.62 -19.39
C GLY A 199 -6.39 8.98 -19.79
N GLU A 200 -7.69 9.05 -20.10
CA GLU A 200 -8.36 10.31 -20.37
C GLU A 200 -8.62 11.07 -19.06
N LEU A 201 -8.32 12.37 -19.03
CA LEU A 201 -8.63 13.24 -17.90
C LEU A 201 -10.14 13.38 -17.75
N VAL A 202 -10.70 12.89 -16.64
CA VAL A 202 -12.12 12.99 -16.31
C VAL A 202 -12.41 14.34 -15.64
N TRP A 203 -11.58 14.71 -14.66
CA TRP A 203 -11.65 16.02 -14.01
C TRP A 203 -10.36 16.36 -13.29
N GLU A 204 -10.14 17.66 -13.11
CA GLU A 204 -9.09 18.25 -12.29
C GLU A 204 -9.73 19.16 -11.24
N LYS A 205 -9.26 19.05 -9.99
CA LYS A 205 -9.69 19.92 -8.90
C LYS A 205 -8.49 20.48 -8.16
N GLN A 206 -8.44 21.80 -8.14
CA GLN A 206 -7.51 22.56 -7.33
C GLN A 206 -8.12 22.83 -5.95
N PHE A 207 -7.36 22.59 -4.90
CA PHE A 207 -7.81 22.84 -3.53
C PHE A 207 -7.32 24.23 -3.08
N CYS A 208 -8.21 25.23 -3.08
CA CYS A 208 -7.85 26.59 -2.65
C CYS A 208 -7.59 26.67 -1.13
N ALA A 209 -6.37 27.07 -0.77
CA ALA A 209 -5.88 27.50 0.55
C ALA A 209 -5.79 26.43 1.66
N PRO A 210 -4.83 26.57 2.61
CA PRO A 210 -4.74 25.72 3.79
C PRO A 210 -5.97 25.96 4.69
N LEU A 211 -6.96 25.09 4.58
CA LEU A 211 -8.10 25.04 5.50
C LEU A 211 -7.62 24.52 6.86
N THR A 212 -8.06 25.15 7.94
CA THR A 212 -7.82 24.61 9.30
C THR A 212 -8.49 23.23 9.46
N PHE A 213 -7.94 22.33 10.28
CA PHE A 213 -8.51 21.00 10.56
C PHE A 213 -10.02 21.04 10.88
N LYS A 214 -10.47 22.08 11.58
CA LYS A 214 -11.85 22.30 12.00
C LYS A 214 -12.79 22.74 10.85
N GLN A 215 -12.25 23.38 9.81
CA GLN A 215 -12.97 23.68 8.57
C GLN A 215 -13.03 22.47 7.63
N TRP A 216 -12.12 21.50 7.81
CA TRP A 216 -11.99 20.27 7.01
C TRP A 216 -12.95 19.15 7.41
N GLN A 217 -13.18 18.92 8.71
CA GLN A 217 -14.11 17.87 9.18
C GLN A 217 -15.53 18.00 8.62
N ASN A 218 -15.91 19.21 8.18
CA ASN A 218 -17.25 19.51 7.68
C ASN A 218 -17.31 19.73 6.15
N LYS A 219 -16.20 19.59 5.42
CA LYS A 219 -16.16 19.71 3.94
C LYS A 219 -15.73 18.40 3.30
N LEU A 220 -16.61 17.41 3.41
CA LEU A 220 -16.65 16.30 2.46
C LEU A 220 -17.02 16.88 1.09
N ILE A 221 -16.11 16.77 0.11
CA ILE A 221 -16.42 17.14 -1.26
C ILE A 221 -17.13 15.95 -1.89
N GLN A 222 -18.46 15.98 -1.84
CA GLN A 222 -19.31 15.03 -2.53
C GLN A 222 -19.41 15.43 -4.01
N HIS A 223 -19.11 14.51 -4.93
CA HIS A 223 -19.33 14.70 -6.37
C HIS A 223 -20.03 13.46 -6.93
N GLY A 224 -21.37 13.43 -6.82
CA GLY A 224 -22.18 12.24 -7.08
C GLY A 224 -22.01 11.15 -6.00
N ASP A 225 -22.13 9.89 -6.40
CA ASP A 225 -22.07 8.69 -5.53
C ASP A 225 -20.63 8.20 -5.25
N ASN A 226 -19.65 9.11 -5.13
CA ASN A 226 -18.29 8.75 -4.74
C ASN A 226 -17.64 9.90 -3.94
N ILE A 227 -17.02 9.58 -2.79
CA ILE A 227 -16.31 10.56 -1.96
C ILE A 227 -14.80 10.62 -2.29
N ILE A 228 -14.34 11.85 -2.40
CA ILE A 228 -13.03 12.31 -2.90
C ILE A 228 -12.02 12.47 -1.75
N ALA A 229 -10.79 12.04 -2.02
CA ALA A 229 -9.51 12.46 -1.45
C ALA A 229 -9.50 13.52 -0.34
N THR A 230 -8.89 13.20 0.80
CA THR A 230 -8.55 14.17 1.84
C THR A 230 -7.10 14.65 1.71
N CYS A 231 -6.78 15.85 2.16
CA CYS A 231 -5.41 16.28 2.46
C CYS A 231 -5.46 17.14 3.72
N SER A 232 -4.74 16.77 4.78
CA SER A 232 -4.69 17.54 6.03
C SER A 232 -3.36 18.25 6.17
N SER A 233 -3.35 19.49 6.67
CA SER A 233 -2.12 20.23 6.98
C SER A 233 -1.75 20.22 8.47
N ASN A 234 -2.54 19.56 9.33
CA ASN A 234 -2.46 19.70 10.80
C ASN A 234 -2.25 18.38 11.55
N TRP A 235 -1.51 17.44 10.96
CA TRP A 235 -0.90 16.34 11.71
C TRP A 235 0.45 16.79 12.28
N PRO A 236 0.99 16.17 13.36
CA PRO A 236 2.27 16.62 13.90
C PRO A 236 3.30 16.59 12.77
N GLU A 237 3.95 17.73 12.51
CA GLU A 237 5.03 17.91 11.53
C GLU A 237 4.64 17.95 10.03
N GLY A 238 3.71 18.81 9.61
CA GLY A 238 3.65 19.24 8.19
C GLY A 238 3.27 18.17 7.15
N LYS A 239 2.66 17.07 7.59
CA LYS A 239 2.33 15.91 6.75
C LYS A 239 0.95 16.06 6.09
N TYR A 240 0.84 15.65 4.82
CA TYR A 240 -0.42 15.56 4.08
C TYR A 240 -0.78 14.09 3.82
N GLY A 241 -1.94 13.62 4.31
CA GLY A 241 -2.43 12.26 4.05
C GLY A 241 -3.55 12.26 3.01
N LEU A 242 -3.55 11.27 2.10
CA LEU A 242 -4.60 11.04 1.10
C LEU A 242 -5.49 9.87 1.52
N GLY A 243 -6.77 10.13 1.82
CA GLY A 243 -7.77 9.08 2.05
C GLY A 243 -8.87 9.11 1.00
N ILE A 244 -9.20 7.95 0.41
CA ILE A 244 -10.37 7.80 -0.46
C ILE A 244 -11.43 7.02 0.30
N ARG A 245 -12.69 7.47 0.23
CA ARG A 245 -13.81 6.80 0.87
C ARG A 245 -14.75 6.29 -0.22
N THR A 246 -14.95 4.98 -0.24
CA THR A 246 -15.88 4.32 -1.14
C THR A 246 -17.19 4.04 -0.43
N ASP A 247 -18.28 4.17 -1.17
CA ASP A 247 -19.62 4.36 -0.64
C ASP A 247 -20.24 3.08 -0.05
N SER A 248 -19.60 1.91 -0.20
CA SER A 248 -20.18 0.65 0.24
C SER A 248 -19.73 0.13 1.61
N ASP A 249 -18.45 0.13 2.03
CA ASP A 249 -18.10 -0.65 3.26
C ASP A 249 -16.89 -0.16 4.11
N GLY A 250 -16.40 1.06 3.95
CA GLY A 250 -15.35 1.58 4.83
C GLY A 250 -14.43 2.61 4.20
N ILE A 251 -13.49 3.12 4.99
CA ILE A 251 -12.40 3.99 4.52
C ILE A 251 -11.25 3.07 4.10
N GLU A 252 -10.93 3.00 2.81
CA GLU A 252 -9.63 2.47 2.38
C GLU A 252 -8.57 3.58 2.51
N LEU A 253 -7.83 3.54 3.61
CA LEU A 253 -6.68 4.40 3.85
C LEU A 253 -5.45 3.76 3.17
N ASN A 254 -5.29 4.00 1.87
CA ASN A 254 -4.31 3.26 1.06
C ASN A 254 -2.86 3.77 1.15
N ARG A 255 -2.57 4.99 1.63
CA ARG A 255 -1.19 5.41 1.90
C ARG A 255 -1.08 6.76 2.64
N TYR A 256 -0.09 6.86 3.49
CA TYR A 256 0.47 8.12 3.96
C TYR A 256 1.57 8.55 2.98
N VAL A 257 1.56 9.80 2.53
CA VAL A 257 2.70 10.39 1.81
C VAL A 257 3.35 11.37 2.78
N GLU A 258 4.56 11.07 3.24
CA GLU A 258 5.32 12.02 4.04
C GLU A 258 5.86 13.11 3.12
N VAL A 259 5.48 14.36 3.39
CA VAL A 259 5.99 15.53 2.68
C VAL A 259 6.89 16.28 3.66
N PRO A 260 8.22 16.23 3.51
CA PRO A 260 9.09 17.11 4.28
C PRO A 260 8.86 18.55 3.82
N LEU A 261 8.53 19.44 4.76
CA LEU A 261 8.53 20.87 4.52
C LEU A 261 9.98 21.34 4.34
N LYS A 262 10.27 22.05 3.24
CA LYS A 262 11.45 22.92 3.14
C LYS A 262 11.13 24.30 3.69
#